data_AF-A0A098G7N8-F1
#
_entry.id   AF-A0A098G7N8-F1
#
_cell.length_a   1.000
_cell.length_b   1.000
_cell.length_c   1.000
_cell.angle_alpha   90.00
_cell.angle_beta   90.00
_cell.angle_gamma   90.00
#
_symmetry.space_group_name_H-M   'P 1'
#
loop_
_entity.id
_entity.type
_entity.pdbx_description
1 polymer ?
#
loop_
_entity_poly.entity_id
_entity_poly.type
_entity_poly.pdbx_seq_one_letter_code
_entity_poly.pdbx_strand_id
1 'polypeptide(L)'
;MIAQSCTTGNIDSFIKFAKLRFEATKQPFQTQFIMRPRRGSSTHVANGQLNFDEYGNVDVFWVDTQGHNYSIKADNKAVGEIIHKHLPGATLYTTDTQMQSTETGCHIFALYISERLSAATQMKRNLFGDLKKIYEQSNRDEDGFRIIPWGKCPVYTGLPKIIHSASKPKARIKEGLEEDKTTVNKKNQNYQQEMKRLLVWRHGKKVNTYYDINRHKFGKHVKKAYEEEYEMLNKKRLAAFTDLIDRIPVDALAEELAIKLVQQDGQWEIVVPRQYQGADLFDLKGTKTELAEKLEDVYNKIAANPYAIELPNFLFYYAAIQVSRAKVDSLKQESQTVEETREEVSQDPDASVDNTDTLLKSQEEPGVNIIVNKSKFIFFTADSYKKISESAKNIGSVANKVAPAT
;
A
#
# COMPACT_ATOMS: atom_id res chain seq x y z
N MET A 1 -3.67 -8.89 0.24
CA MET A 1 -3.76 -7.53 0.78
C MET A 1 -2.34 -7.02 0.97
N ILE A 2 -2.11 -5.76 0.64
CA ILE A 2 -0.79 -5.15 0.48
C ILE A 2 -0.71 -4.00 1.50
N ALA A 3 0.29 -3.99 2.38
CA ALA A 3 0.54 -2.86 3.27
C ALA A 3 1.52 -1.88 2.63
N GLN A 4 1.15 -0.61 2.59
CA GLN A 4 1.91 0.48 1.95
C GLN A 4 2.52 1.40 3.02
N SER A 5 3.73 1.95 2.84
CA SER A 5 4.32 2.90 3.80
C SER A 5 4.13 4.32 3.36
N CYS A 6 3.57 5.13 4.25
CA CYS A 6 3.30 6.53 4.00
C CYS A 6 4.12 7.42 4.95
N THR A 7 4.63 8.53 4.42
CA THR A 7 4.93 9.73 5.21
C THR A 7 3.62 10.47 5.53
N THR A 8 3.65 11.51 6.36
CA THR A 8 2.45 12.31 6.69
C THR A 8 1.75 12.91 5.46
N GLY A 9 2.48 13.23 4.38
CA GLY A 9 1.88 13.67 3.11
C GLY A 9 1.25 12.53 2.29
N ASN A 10 1.74 11.30 2.46
CA ASN A 10 1.25 10.13 1.74
C ASN A 10 0.03 9.49 2.40
N ILE A 11 -0.23 9.73 3.69
CA ILE A 11 -1.49 9.27 4.32
C ILE A 11 -2.69 10.09 3.85
N ASP A 12 -2.54 11.41 3.72
CA ASP A 12 -3.62 12.30 3.26
C ASP A 12 -4.12 11.87 1.88
N SER A 13 -3.19 11.69 0.93
CA SER A 13 -3.48 11.18 -0.40
C SER A 13 -3.99 9.74 -0.39
N PHE A 14 -3.42 8.85 0.43
CA PHE A 14 -3.88 7.46 0.54
C PHE A 14 -5.34 7.37 0.98
N ILE A 15 -5.74 8.10 2.03
CA ILE A 15 -7.12 8.08 2.53
C ILE A 15 -8.06 8.69 1.50
N LYS A 16 -7.65 9.78 0.84
CA LYS A 16 -8.41 10.40 -0.25
C LYS A 16 -8.69 9.41 -1.39
N PHE A 17 -7.66 8.70 -1.87
CA PHE A 17 -7.85 7.70 -2.93
C PHE A 17 -8.62 6.46 -2.44
N ALA A 18 -8.51 6.09 -1.17
CA ALA A 18 -9.32 5.01 -0.61
C ALA A 18 -10.80 5.36 -0.60
N LYS A 19 -11.13 6.60 -0.21
CA LYS A 19 -12.48 7.14 -0.30
C LYS A 19 -12.97 7.16 -1.76
N LEU A 20 -12.20 7.76 -2.66
CA LEU A 20 -12.58 7.86 -4.07
C LEU A 20 -12.81 6.49 -4.71
N ARG A 21 -11.96 5.50 -4.39
CA ARG A 21 -12.16 4.12 -4.81
C ARG A 21 -13.52 3.58 -4.36
N PHE A 22 -13.85 3.75 -3.08
CA PHE A 22 -15.16 3.34 -2.57
C PHE A 22 -16.28 4.07 -3.30
N GLU A 23 -16.19 5.39 -3.44
CA GLU A 23 -17.23 6.22 -4.03
C GLU A 23 -17.50 5.86 -5.49
N ALA A 24 -16.46 5.52 -6.25
CA ALA A 24 -16.56 5.16 -7.66
C ALA A 24 -17.02 3.71 -7.88
N THR A 25 -16.63 2.79 -7.00
CA THR A 25 -16.94 1.34 -7.18
C THR A 25 -18.16 0.87 -6.42
N LYS A 26 -18.51 1.56 -5.33
CA LYS A 26 -19.53 1.16 -4.34
C LYS A 26 -19.34 -0.25 -3.78
N GLN A 27 -18.09 -0.75 -3.80
CA GLN A 27 -17.75 -2.09 -3.33
C GLN A 27 -17.07 -2.02 -1.96
N PRO A 28 -17.51 -2.83 -0.97
CA PRO A 28 -16.83 -2.92 0.30
C PRO A 28 -15.40 -3.44 0.10
N PHE A 29 -14.45 -2.84 0.80
CA PHE A 29 -13.07 -3.31 0.76
C PHE A 29 -12.31 -2.96 2.03
N GLN A 30 -11.22 -3.70 2.21
CA GLN A 30 -10.25 -3.48 3.28
C GLN A 30 -8.90 -3.16 2.69
N THR A 31 -8.22 -2.18 3.29
CA THR A 31 -6.85 -1.82 2.92
C THR A 31 -6.04 -1.52 4.17
N GLN A 32 -4.73 -1.74 4.08
CA GLN A 32 -3.80 -1.51 5.18
C GLN A 32 -2.69 -0.58 4.75
N PHE A 33 -2.22 0.21 5.71
CA PHE A 33 -1.07 1.07 5.55
C PHE A 33 -0.17 0.97 6.77
N ILE A 34 1.09 1.26 6.57
CA ILE A 34 2.11 1.50 7.56
C ILE A 34 2.48 2.97 7.39
N MET A 35 2.73 3.71 8.44
CA MET A 35 3.18 5.09 8.26
C MET A 35 4.12 5.51 9.37
N ARG A 36 4.81 6.63 9.16
CA ARG A 36 5.57 7.33 10.18
C ARG A 36 4.68 8.40 10.82
N PRO A 37 4.06 8.16 11.98
CA PRO A 37 3.12 9.13 12.57
C PRO A 37 3.82 10.36 13.17
N ARG A 38 5.12 10.29 13.44
CA ARG A 38 5.85 11.36 14.16
C ARG A 38 6.63 12.23 13.18
N ARG A 39 6.32 13.52 13.11
CA ARG A 39 6.96 14.49 12.19
C ARG A 39 8.48 14.62 12.37
N GLY A 40 9.04 14.24 13.52
CA GLY A 40 10.48 14.27 13.81
C GLY A 40 11.18 12.91 13.91
N SER A 41 10.47 11.80 13.74
CA SER A 41 11.08 10.46 13.79
C SER A 41 11.16 9.87 12.39
N SER A 42 12.37 9.70 11.88
CA SER A 42 12.61 8.96 10.63
C SER A 42 12.45 7.45 10.80
N THR A 43 12.38 6.96 12.04
CA THR A 43 12.51 5.54 12.34
C THR A 43 11.24 4.88 12.86
N HIS A 44 10.33 5.65 13.48
CA HIS A 44 9.11 5.06 14.02
C HIS A 44 8.04 4.85 12.96
N VAL A 45 7.48 3.65 12.94
CA VAL A 45 6.34 3.29 12.10
C VAL A 45 5.23 2.63 12.91
N ALA A 46 3.99 2.84 12.48
CA ALA A 46 2.78 2.23 13.03
C ALA A 46 1.91 1.68 11.91
N ASN A 47 0.95 0.82 12.23
CA ASN A 47 0.07 0.16 11.26
C ASN A 47 -1.36 0.70 11.38
N GLY A 48 -2.04 0.85 10.25
CA GLY A 48 -3.47 1.14 10.19
C GLY A 48 -4.19 0.22 9.21
N GLN A 49 -5.44 -0.09 9.51
CA GLN A 49 -6.36 -0.80 8.61
C GLN A 49 -7.65 0.00 8.45
N LEU A 50 -8.04 0.29 7.21
CA LEU A 50 -9.36 0.84 6.86
C LEU A 50 -10.26 -0.30 6.39
N ASN A 51 -11.53 -0.23 6.79
CA ASN A 51 -12.58 -1.12 6.33
C ASN A 51 -13.80 -0.31 5.92
N PHE A 52 -14.07 -0.30 4.62
CA PHE A 52 -15.30 0.23 4.03
C PHE A 52 -16.33 -0.89 3.97
N ASP A 53 -17.49 -0.66 4.57
CA ASP A 53 -18.65 -1.55 4.42
C ASP A 53 -19.45 -1.24 3.14
N GLU A 54 -20.56 -1.96 2.94
CA GLU A 54 -21.43 -1.79 1.76
C GLU A 54 -22.18 -0.44 1.73
N TYR A 55 -22.28 0.25 2.87
CA TYR A 55 -22.94 1.56 3.00
C TYR A 55 -21.94 2.72 2.97
N GLY A 56 -20.64 2.44 2.95
CA GLY A 56 -19.58 3.44 3.01
C GLY A 56 -19.23 3.90 4.41
N ASN A 57 -19.72 3.21 5.45
CA ASN A 57 -19.21 3.43 6.80
C ASN A 57 -17.78 2.90 6.86
N VAL A 58 -16.92 3.63 7.58
CA VAL A 58 -15.51 3.29 7.70
C VAL A 58 -15.17 3.00 9.15
N ASP A 59 -14.69 1.80 9.40
CA ASP A 59 -13.99 1.47 10.63
C ASP A 59 -12.48 1.48 10.38
N VAL A 60 -11.72 2.06 11.32
CA VAL A 60 -10.27 2.13 11.26
C VAL A 60 -9.67 1.50 12.50
N PHE A 61 -8.73 0.57 12.31
CA PHE A 61 -7.91 0.05 13.41
C PHE A 61 -6.49 0.58 13.30
N TRP A 62 -6.13 1.50 14.19
CA TRP A 62 -4.82 2.13 14.28
C TRP A 62 -4.00 1.53 15.41
N VAL A 63 -2.84 0.96 15.08
CA VAL A 63 -1.94 0.31 16.03
C VAL A 63 -0.57 0.98 16.01
N ASP A 64 -0.37 1.93 16.93
CA ASP A 64 0.96 2.35 17.36
C ASP A 64 1.46 1.43 18.48
N THR A 65 2.62 0.82 18.29
CA THR A 65 3.23 -0.12 19.22
C THR A 65 3.72 0.53 20.51
N GLN A 66 3.81 1.86 20.54
CA GLN A 66 4.02 2.62 21.76
C GLN A 66 2.72 2.84 22.56
N GLY A 67 1.56 2.52 21.99
CA GLY A 67 0.25 2.64 22.60
C GLY A 67 -0.33 4.06 22.57
N HIS A 68 -1.60 4.20 22.93
CA HIS A 68 -2.27 5.48 23.11
C HIS A 68 -2.13 5.96 24.57
N ASN A 69 -0.92 6.34 24.96
CA ASN A 69 -0.55 6.79 26.31
C ASN A 69 -0.06 8.26 26.30
N TYR A 70 0.16 8.83 27.49
CA TYR A 70 0.46 10.26 27.68
C TYR A 70 1.54 10.82 26.74
N SER A 71 2.60 10.07 26.44
CA SER A 71 3.70 10.55 25.60
C SER A 71 3.44 10.48 24.10
N ILE A 72 2.45 9.69 23.65
CA ILE A 72 2.23 9.38 22.22
C ILE A 72 0.83 9.79 21.73
N LYS A 73 -0.06 10.17 22.64
CA LYS A 73 -1.44 10.60 22.35
C LYS A 73 -1.54 11.69 21.28
N ALA A 74 -0.70 12.72 21.37
CA ALA A 74 -0.71 13.82 20.40
C ALA A 74 -0.41 13.36 18.96
N ASP A 75 0.57 12.45 18.77
CA ASP A 75 0.88 11.90 17.45
C ASP A 75 -0.28 11.06 16.92
N ASN A 76 -0.90 10.23 17.77
CA ASN A 76 -2.06 9.42 17.38
C ASN A 76 -3.27 10.30 17.04
N LYS A 77 -3.52 11.35 17.84
CA LYS A 77 -4.57 12.33 17.59
C LYS A 77 -4.42 12.97 16.21
N ALA A 78 -3.20 13.41 15.86
CA ALA A 78 -2.92 13.99 14.55
C ALA A 78 -3.23 13.01 13.40
N VAL A 79 -2.97 11.71 13.58
CA VAL A 79 -3.38 10.68 12.62
C VAL A 79 -4.90 10.59 12.52
N GLY A 80 -5.61 10.59 13.65
CA GLY A 80 -7.08 10.61 13.69
C GLY A 80 -7.67 11.80 12.97
N GLU A 81 -7.13 13.00 13.19
CA GLU A 81 -7.54 14.24 12.52
C GLU A 81 -7.37 14.16 10.99
N ILE A 82 -6.26 13.58 10.51
CA ILE A 82 -6.05 13.36 9.07
C ILE A 82 -7.09 12.38 8.51
N ILE A 83 -7.43 11.33 9.25
CA ILE A 83 -8.47 10.38 8.82
C ILE A 83 -9.83 11.08 8.75
N HIS A 84 -10.24 11.78 9.82
CA HIS A 84 -11.53 12.45 9.88
C HIS A 84 -11.66 13.61 8.88
N LYS A 85 -10.56 14.27 8.50
CA LYS A 85 -10.54 15.26 7.41
C LYS A 85 -11.14 14.71 6.11
N HIS A 86 -10.85 13.47 5.75
CA HIS A 86 -11.33 12.85 4.51
C HIS A 86 -12.57 11.97 4.74
N LEU A 87 -12.65 11.34 5.92
CA LEU A 87 -13.67 10.38 6.32
C LEU A 87 -14.33 10.82 7.64
N PRO A 88 -15.18 11.85 7.65
CA PRO A 88 -15.70 12.45 8.89
C PRO A 88 -16.57 11.50 9.73
N GLY A 89 -17.18 10.49 9.10
CA GLY A 89 -17.95 9.45 9.80
C GLY A 89 -17.13 8.24 10.26
N ALA A 90 -15.80 8.25 10.09
CA ALA A 90 -14.98 7.09 10.42
C ALA A 90 -14.94 6.81 11.93
N THR A 91 -15.17 5.55 12.29
CA THR A 91 -14.98 5.08 13.67
C THR A 91 -13.54 4.61 13.84
N LEU A 92 -12.81 5.21 14.78
CA LEU A 92 -11.40 4.91 15.00
C LEU A 92 -11.21 4.05 16.25
N TYR A 93 -10.45 2.97 16.13
CA TYR A 93 -10.04 2.10 17.24
C TYR A 93 -8.53 2.14 17.41
N THR A 94 -8.04 2.14 18.65
CA THR A 94 -6.61 1.98 18.94
C THR A 94 -6.38 1.20 20.23
N THR A 95 -5.12 0.88 20.55
CA THR A 95 -4.76 0.09 21.74
C THR A 95 -4.16 0.94 22.85
N ASP A 96 -4.45 0.57 24.10
CA ASP A 96 -4.04 1.34 25.28
C ASP A 96 -2.57 1.22 25.72
N THR A 97 -1.92 0.10 25.40
CA THR A 97 -0.66 -0.32 26.03
C THR A 97 0.52 -0.20 25.08
N GLN A 98 1.65 0.25 25.62
CA GLN A 98 2.95 0.12 24.98
C GLN A 98 3.33 -1.36 24.83
N MET A 99 3.35 -1.84 23.58
CA MET A 99 3.75 -3.20 23.22
C MET A 99 5.26 -3.32 23.02
N GLN A 100 5.87 -2.26 22.50
CA GLN A 100 7.30 -2.15 22.19
C GLN A 100 8.01 -1.35 23.28
N SER A 101 8.85 -2.00 24.05
CA SER A 101 9.66 -1.34 25.10
C SER A 101 11.01 -0.81 24.62
N THR A 102 11.39 -1.05 23.36
CA THR A 102 12.66 -0.62 22.77
C THR A 102 12.46 0.56 21.83
N GLU A 103 13.48 1.36 21.60
CA GLU A 103 13.41 2.48 20.63
C GLU A 103 13.41 1.99 19.18
N THR A 104 13.97 0.80 18.93
CA THR A 104 14.04 0.18 17.61
C THR A 104 13.10 -1.01 17.50
N GLY A 105 12.73 -1.41 16.28
CA GLY A 105 11.97 -2.63 16.01
C GLY A 105 10.49 -2.44 15.67
N CYS A 106 9.97 -1.21 15.69
CA CYS A 106 8.61 -0.87 15.30
C CYS A 106 8.19 -1.42 13.93
N HIS A 107 9.11 -1.45 12.96
CA HIS A 107 8.87 -2.06 11.64
C HIS A 107 8.58 -3.56 11.72
N ILE A 108 9.23 -4.31 12.61
CA ILE A 108 8.95 -5.75 12.80
C ILE A 108 7.54 -5.94 13.35
N PHE A 109 7.14 -5.11 14.32
CA PHE A 109 5.78 -5.13 14.84
C PHE A 109 4.75 -4.76 13.76
N ALA A 110 4.95 -3.66 13.04
CA ALA A 110 4.04 -3.20 12.00
C ALA A 110 3.86 -4.25 10.89
N LEU A 111 4.95 -4.87 10.44
CA LEU A 111 4.93 -5.96 9.45
C LEU A 111 4.21 -7.20 9.98
N TYR A 112 4.50 -7.60 11.22
CA TYR A 112 3.83 -8.74 11.83
C TYR A 112 2.33 -8.50 11.97
N ILE A 113 1.93 -7.35 12.54
CA ILE A 113 0.51 -6.99 12.72
C ILE A 113 -0.19 -6.98 11.36
N SER A 114 0.44 -6.40 10.35
CA SER A 114 -0.12 -6.39 9.00
C SER A 114 -0.30 -7.79 8.40
N GLU A 115 0.67 -8.69 8.60
CA GLU A 115 0.54 -10.11 8.20
C GLU A 115 -0.68 -10.75 8.88
N ARG A 116 -0.84 -10.50 10.18
CA ARG A 116 -1.89 -11.10 11.00
C ARG A 116 -3.27 -10.57 10.66
N LEU A 117 -3.42 -9.27 10.48
CA LEU A 117 -4.67 -8.66 10.06
C LEU A 117 -5.03 -9.07 8.63
N SER A 118 -4.07 -9.15 7.72
CA SER A 118 -4.29 -9.66 6.35
C SER A 118 -4.79 -11.10 6.35
N ALA A 119 -4.18 -11.97 7.16
CA ALA A 119 -4.62 -13.35 7.33
C ALA A 119 -6.01 -13.43 7.95
N ALA A 120 -6.32 -12.56 8.93
CA ALA A 120 -7.64 -12.50 9.54
C ALA A 120 -8.74 -12.13 8.51
N THR A 121 -8.47 -11.17 7.62
CA THR A 121 -9.37 -10.82 6.52
C THR A 121 -9.60 -11.99 5.58
N GLN A 122 -8.54 -12.70 5.18
CA GLN A 122 -8.68 -13.87 4.30
C GLN A 122 -9.53 -14.98 4.94
N MET A 123 -9.45 -15.10 6.26
CA MET A 123 -10.27 -16.02 7.05
C MET A 123 -11.66 -15.45 7.39
N LYS A 124 -12.05 -14.30 6.82
CA LYS A 124 -13.33 -13.62 7.05
C LYS A 124 -13.64 -13.38 8.53
N ARG A 125 -12.61 -13.09 9.35
CA ARG A 125 -12.78 -12.73 10.76
C ARG A 125 -13.44 -11.35 10.86
N ASN A 126 -14.42 -11.21 11.74
CA ASN A 126 -15.11 -9.95 11.98
C ASN A 126 -14.35 -9.08 13.00
N LEU A 127 -13.23 -8.51 12.56
CA LEU A 127 -12.39 -7.65 13.41
C LEU A 127 -13.19 -6.55 14.10
N PHE A 128 -13.91 -5.74 13.33
CA PHE A 128 -14.57 -4.55 13.87
C PHE A 128 -15.80 -4.89 14.72
N GLY A 129 -16.49 -6.00 14.44
CA GLY A 129 -17.50 -6.54 15.35
C GLY A 129 -16.89 -6.94 16.71
N ASP A 130 -15.72 -7.58 16.70
CA ASP A 130 -15.02 -7.95 17.94
C ASP A 130 -14.51 -6.71 18.70
N LEU A 131 -13.91 -5.73 17.99
CA LEU A 131 -13.43 -4.48 18.60
C LEU A 131 -14.59 -3.67 19.19
N LYS A 132 -15.73 -3.59 18.50
CA LYS A 132 -16.94 -2.92 18.99
C LYS A 132 -17.43 -3.53 20.30
N LYS A 133 -17.54 -4.86 20.39
CA LYS A 133 -17.95 -5.56 21.63
C LYS A 133 -16.99 -5.27 22.79
N ILE A 134 -15.69 -5.25 22.52
CA ILE A 134 -14.67 -4.94 23.54
C ILE A 134 -14.82 -3.49 23.99
N TYR A 135 -15.00 -2.57 23.04
CA TYR A 135 -15.22 -1.16 23.34
C TYR A 135 -16.50 -0.94 24.16
N GLU A 136 -17.62 -1.58 23.84
CA GLU A 136 -18.87 -1.45 24.59
C GLU A 136 -18.73 -1.88 26.06
N GLN A 137 -17.75 -2.72 26.38
CA GLN A 137 -17.43 -3.12 27.75
C GLN A 137 -16.49 -2.15 28.48
N SER A 138 -15.55 -1.52 27.76
CA SER A 138 -14.59 -0.57 28.35
C SER A 138 -15.08 0.87 28.36
N ASN A 139 -15.95 1.22 27.40
CA ASN A 139 -16.52 2.53 27.10
C ASN A 139 -15.52 3.69 27.25
N ARG A 140 -14.30 3.48 26.72
CA ARG A 140 -13.20 4.42 26.86
C ARG A 140 -12.90 5.08 25.53
N ASP A 141 -13.24 6.36 25.42
CA ASP A 141 -12.92 7.22 24.29
C ASP A 141 -11.88 8.27 24.68
N GLU A 142 -10.92 8.50 23.80
CA GLU A 142 -9.90 9.52 23.97
C GLU A 142 -9.36 10.00 22.62
N ASP A 143 -9.21 11.31 22.44
CA ASP A 143 -8.65 11.93 21.22
C ASP A 143 -9.31 11.47 19.91
N GLY A 144 -10.62 11.18 19.94
CA GLY A 144 -11.37 10.67 18.78
C GLY A 144 -11.21 9.17 18.52
N PHE A 145 -10.52 8.43 19.39
CA PHE A 145 -10.36 6.98 19.33
C PHE A 145 -11.14 6.25 20.41
N ARG A 146 -11.77 5.15 20.00
CA ARG A 146 -12.22 4.06 20.88
C ARG A 146 -11.02 3.27 21.35
N ILE A 147 -10.77 3.28 22.64
CA ILE A 147 -9.59 2.64 23.21
C ILE A 147 -9.87 1.19 23.59
N ILE A 148 -9.18 0.28 22.90
CA ILE A 148 -9.26 -1.16 23.09
C ILE A 148 -8.16 -1.60 24.07
N PRO A 149 -8.51 -2.21 25.22
CA PRO A 149 -7.53 -2.80 26.11
C PRO A 149 -6.74 -3.89 25.38
N TRP A 150 -5.41 -3.78 25.33
CA TRP A 150 -4.56 -4.76 24.65
C TRP A 150 -4.85 -6.20 25.10
N GLY A 151 -5.10 -6.37 26.41
CA GLY A 151 -5.39 -7.67 27.02
C GLY A 151 -6.67 -8.33 26.51
N LYS A 152 -7.57 -7.56 25.89
CA LYS A 152 -8.83 -8.03 25.32
C LYS A 152 -8.80 -8.18 23.80
N CYS A 153 -7.77 -7.69 23.12
CA CYS A 153 -7.66 -7.82 21.66
C CYS A 153 -7.77 -9.29 21.23
N PRO A 154 -8.45 -9.61 20.12
CA PRO A 154 -8.56 -10.98 19.64
C PRO A 154 -7.19 -11.57 19.29
N VAL A 155 -6.94 -12.83 19.64
CA VAL A 155 -5.61 -13.46 19.45
C VAL A 155 -5.20 -13.52 17.97
N TYR A 156 -6.16 -13.60 17.05
CA TYR A 156 -5.86 -13.68 15.62
C TYR A 156 -5.17 -12.42 15.09
N THR A 157 -5.40 -11.25 15.71
CA THR A 157 -4.70 -9.98 15.40
C THR A 157 -3.19 -10.06 15.66
N GLY A 158 -2.75 -11.04 16.46
CA GLY A 158 -1.35 -11.23 16.85
C GLY A 158 -0.85 -10.25 17.91
N LEU A 159 -1.58 -9.17 18.20
CA LEU A 159 -1.21 -8.19 19.22
C LEU A 159 -0.94 -8.85 20.58
N PRO A 160 -1.76 -9.83 21.05
CA PRO A 160 -1.52 -10.48 22.32
C PRO A 160 -0.23 -11.32 22.38
N LYS A 161 0.38 -11.65 21.24
CA LYS A 161 1.54 -12.56 21.15
C LYS A 161 2.87 -11.83 21.09
N ILE A 162 2.93 -10.69 20.39
CA ILE A 162 4.20 -10.03 20.03
C ILE A 162 4.72 -9.00 21.05
N ILE A 163 3.94 -8.66 22.09
CA ILE A 163 4.35 -7.71 23.14
C ILE A 163 5.71 -8.10 23.79
N HIS A 164 6.59 -7.12 24.04
CA HIS A 164 7.88 -7.36 24.70
C HIS A 164 7.74 -7.81 26.15
N SER A 165 6.75 -7.27 26.87
CA SER A 165 6.52 -7.61 28.27
C SER A 165 6.09 -9.07 28.43
N ALA A 166 6.78 -9.80 29.29
CA ALA A 166 6.37 -11.15 29.71
C ALA A 166 5.25 -11.14 30.75
N SER A 167 5.02 -10.03 31.47
CA SER A 167 3.97 -9.96 32.49
C SER A 167 2.58 -9.86 31.87
N LYS A 168 2.46 -9.17 30.73
CA LYS A 168 1.19 -8.94 30.02
C LYS A 168 0.55 -10.24 29.51
N PRO A 169 1.25 -11.14 28.77
CA PRO A 169 0.71 -12.45 28.42
C PRO A 169 0.40 -13.33 29.63
N LYS A 170 1.20 -13.26 30.71
CA LYS A 170 0.91 -14.01 31.95
C LYS A 170 -0.40 -13.55 32.59
N ALA A 171 -0.64 -12.24 32.63
CA ALA A 171 -1.88 -11.68 33.16
C ALA A 171 -3.09 -12.15 32.33
N ARG A 172 -3.00 -12.07 31.00
CA ARG A 172 -4.05 -12.58 30.09
C ARG A 172 -4.32 -14.08 30.28
N ILE A 173 -3.27 -14.91 30.40
CA ILE A 173 -3.45 -16.35 30.68
C ILE A 173 -4.20 -16.59 31.99
N LYS A 174 -3.94 -15.79 33.03
CA LYS A 174 -4.65 -15.89 34.32
C LYS A 174 -6.12 -15.47 34.21
N GLU A 175 -6.41 -14.53 33.32
CA GLU A 175 -7.77 -14.05 33.07
C GLU A 175 -8.65 -15.12 32.41
N GLY A 176 -8.05 -16.07 31.68
CA GLY A 176 -8.76 -17.26 31.19
C GLY A 176 -9.83 -16.98 30.14
N LEU A 177 -9.56 -16.02 29.23
CA LEU A 177 -10.50 -15.61 28.18
C LEU A 177 -10.98 -16.81 27.34
N GLU A 178 -12.28 -16.87 27.04
CA GLU A 178 -12.86 -17.98 26.26
C GLU A 178 -12.25 -18.07 24.85
N GLU A 179 -11.94 -16.93 24.24
CA GLU A 179 -11.32 -16.84 22.92
C GLU A 179 -9.93 -17.48 22.88
N ASP A 180 -9.25 -17.55 24.04
CA ASP A 180 -7.89 -18.10 24.18
C ASP A 180 -7.87 -19.63 24.23
N LYS A 181 -9.04 -20.28 24.41
CA LYS A 181 -9.18 -21.75 24.42
C LYS A 181 -9.14 -22.35 23.02
N THR A 182 -9.45 -21.56 22.00
CA THR A 182 -9.44 -21.99 20.60
C THR A 182 -8.01 -22.11 20.05
N THR A 183 -7.83 -22.90 18.98
CA THR A 183 -6.53 -23.03 18.30
C THR A 183 -6.11 -21.71 17.65
N VAL A 184 -4.88 -21.27 17.94
CA VAL A 184 -4.35 -19.97 17.50
C VAL A 184 -3.17 -20.07 16.52
N ASN A 185 -2.69 -21.28 16.21
CA ASN A 185 -1.60 -21.50 15.27
C ASN A 185 -1.72 -22.83 14.51
N LYS A 186 -0.87 -23.00 13.48
CA LYS A 186 -0.85 -24.21 12.62
C LYS A 186 -0.40 -25.49 13.34
N LYS A 187 0.05 -25.40 14.59
CA LYS A 187 0.48 -26.54 15.42
C LYS A 187 -0.65 -27.03 16.34
N ASN A 188 -1.90 -26.60 16.09
CA ASN A 188 -3.05 -26.92 16.93
C ASN A 188 -2.86 -26.52 18.40
N GLN A 189 -2.16 -25.41 18.64
CA GLN A 189 -1.96 -24.88 19.99
C GLN A 189 -2.93 -23.73 20.26
N ASN A 190 -3.44 -23.67 21.49
CA ASN A 190 -4.17 -22.52 22.00
C ASN A 190 -3.20 -21.44 22.53
N TYR A 191 -3.72 -20.27 22.95
CA TYR A 191 -2.88 -19.14 23.35
C TYR A 191 -1.94 -19.50 24.52
N GLN A 192 -2.45 -20.16 25.54
CA GLN A 192 -1.67 -20.56 26.71
C GLN A 192 -0.53 -21.53 26.34
N GLN A 193 -0.82 -22.55 25.52
CA GLN A 193 0.15 -23.53 25.05
C GLN A 193 1.26 -22.86 24.22
N GLU A 194 0.88 -21.95 23.32
CA GLU A 194 1.84 -21.20 22.51
C GLU A 194 2.73 -20.31 23.37
N MET A 195 2.14 -19.51 24.26
CA MET A 195 2.89 -18.60 25.13
C MET A 195 3.78 -19.33 26.14
N LYS A 196 3.41 -20.53 26.60
CA LYS A 196 4.26 -21.36 27.48
C LYS A 196 5.62 -21.64 26.85
N ARG A 197 5.67 -21.88 25.53
CA ARG A 197 6.91 -22.12 24.77
C ARG A 197 7.76 -20.86 24.60
N LEU A 198 7.10 -19.71 24.51
CA LEU A 198 7.73 -18.43 24.12
C LEU A 198 8.19 -17.59 25.31
N LEU A 199 7.56 -17.80 26.47
CA LEU A 199 7.94 -17.18 27.73
C LEU A 199 9.05 -17.99 28.40
N VAL A 200 10.30 -17.65 28.10
CA VAL A 200 11.50 -18.37 28.57
C VAL A 200 12.26 -17.59 29.64
N TRP A 201 13.13 -18.26 30.39
CA TRP A 201 14.05 -17.60 31.32
C TRP A 201 15.33 -17.18 30.59
N ARG A 202 15.72 -15.91 30.70
CA ARG A 202 17.01 -15.36 30.27
C ARG A 202 17.55 -14.41 31.34
N HIS A 203 18.82 -14.56 31.70
CA HIS A 203 19.50 -13.70 32.69
C HIS A 203 18.68 -13.51 33.98
N GLY A 204 18.14 -14.60 34.53
CA GLY A 204 17.34 -14.56 35.76
C GLY A 204 15.95 -13.91 35.65
N LYS A 205 15.48 -13.55 34.45
CA LYS A 205 14.15 -12.98 34.23
C LYS A 205 13.37 -13.75 33.17
N LYS A 206 12.05 -13.81 33.32
CA LYS A 206 11.16 -14.38 32.31
C LYS A 206 10.89 -13.35 31.22
N VAL A 207 11.20 -13.68 29.97
CA VAL A 207 11.10 -12.80 28.79
C VAL A 207 10.19 -13.41 27.72
N ASN A 208 9.54 -12.58 26.91
CA ASN A 208 8.78 -13.04 25.74
C ASN A 208 9.69 -13.04 24.50
N THR A 209 10.01 -14.22 23.98
CA THR A 209 10.89 -14.37 22.79
C THR A 209 10.15 -14.29 21.46
N TYR A 210 8.83 -14.05 21.48
CA TYR A 210 8.05 -14.03 20.25
C TYR A 210 8.48 -12.91 19.29
N TYR A 211 8.80 -11.73 19.83
CA TYR A 211 9.38 -10.65 19.03
C TYR A 211 10.70 -11.09 18.38
N ASP A 212 11.64 -11.67 19.15
CA ASP A 212 12.94 -12.12 18.64
C ASP A 212 12.77 -13.11 17.48
N ILE A 213 11.86 -14.08 17.60
CA ILE A 213 11.58 -15.06 16.53
C ILE A 213 11.12 -14.34 15.26
N ASN A 214 10.21 -13.37 15.38
CA ASN A 214 9.72 -12.60 14.24
C ASN A 214 10.80 -11.65 13.69
N ARG A 215 11.63 -11.05 14.54
CA ARG A 215 12.80 -10.26 14.12
C ARG A 215 13.74 -11.08 13.25
N HIS A 216 14.01 -12.34 13.59
CA HIS A 216 14.84 -13.22 12.75
C HIS A 216 14.13 -13.58 11.44
N LYS A 217 12.83 -13.96 11.50
CA LYS A 217 12.01 -14.27 10.32
C LYS A 217 12.04 -13.11 9.33
N PHE A 218 11.56 -11.93 9.76
CA PHE A 218 11.45 -10.77 8.90
C PHE A 218 12.82 -10.18 8.57
N GLY A 219 13.79 -10.19 9.49
CA GLY A 219 15.13 -9.69 9.25
C GLY A 219 15.86 -10.39 8.11
N LYS A 220 15.74 -11.73 8.00
CA LYS A 220 16.27 -12.47 6.85
C LYS A 220 15.62 -12.04 5.54
N HIS A 221 14.30 -11.85 5.54
CA HIS A 221 13.58 -11.43 4.34
C HIS A 221 13.88 -9.99 3.94
N VAL A 222 13.99 -9.08 4.92
CA VAL A 222 14.43 -7.69 4.70
C VAL A 222 15.82 -7.72 4.06
N LYS A 223 16.78 -8.40 4.68
CA LYS A 223 18.15 -8.48 4.17
C LYS A 223 18.19 -8.95 2.72
N LYS A 224 17.52 -10.08 2.42
CA LYS A 224 17.43 -10.61 1.06
C LYS A 224 16.83 -9.62 0.08
N ALA A 225 15.72 -9.00 0.45
CA ALA A 225 15.00 -8.08 -0.43
C ALA A 225 15.83 -6.83 -0.78
N TYR A 226 16.64 -6.34 0.14
CA TYR A 226 17.47 -5.14 -0.08
C TYR A 226 18.84 -5.44 -0.69
N GLU A 227 19.47 -6.57 -0.37
CA GLU A 227 20.82 -6.89 -0.84
C GLU A 227 20.83 -7.69 -2.16
N GLU A 228 19.81 -8.53 -2.41
CA GLU A 228 19.82 -9.48 -3.53
C GLU A 228 18.73 -9.18 -4.58
N GLU A 229 17.59 -8.59 -4.19
CA GLU A 229 16.39 -8.48 -5.05
C GLU A 229 15.86 -7.04 -5.16
N TYR A 230 16.71 -6.03 -5.00
CA TYR A 230 16.28 -4.63 -4.83
C TYR A 230 15.43 -4.08 -5.99
N GLU A 231 15.81 -4.32 -7.25
CA GLU A 231 15.03 -3.84 -8.41
C GLU A 231 13.65 -4.49 -8.47
N MET A 232 13.58 -5.80 -8.22
CA MET A 232 12.33 -6.53 -8.16
C MET A 232 11.47 -6.06 -6.98
N LEU A 233 12.10 -5.74 -5.85
CA LEU A 233 11.46 -5.14 -4.69
C LEU A 233 10.87 -3.78 -5.05
N ASN A 234 11.60 -2.93 -5.77
CA ASN A 234 11.12 -1.60 -6.14
C ASN A 234 9.88 -1.69 -7.04
N LYS A 235 9.92 -2.55 -8.07
CA LYS A 235 8.75 -2.81 -8.94
C LYS A 235 7.54 -3.32 -8.15
N LYS A 236 7.76 -4.26 -7.22
CA LYS A 236 6.70 -4.78 -6.33
C LYS A 236 6.16 -3.71 -5.39
N ARG A 237 7.03 -2.86 -4.84
CA ARG A 237 6.68 -1.76 -3.92
C ARG A 237 5.85 -0.71 -4.66
N LEU A 238 6.22 -0.35 -5.89
CA LEU A 238 5.44 0.54 -6.74
C LEU A 238 4.05 -0.04 -7.04
N ALA A 239 3.97 -1.22 -7.66
CA ALA A 239 2.70 -1.86 -8.04
C ALA A 239 1.74 -2.01 -6.84
N ALA A 240 2.32 -2.26 -5.68
CA ALA A 240 1.59 -2.34 -4.45
C ALA A 240 1.07 -1.02 -3.91
N PHE A 241 1.89 0.03 -4.00
CA PHE A 241 1.54 1.39 -3.61
C PHE A 241 0.44 1.93 -4.52
N THR A 242 0.44 1.51 -5.78
CA THR A 242 -0.47 1.97 -6.82
C THR A 242 -1.73 1.13 -6.95
N ASP A 243 -1.77 -0.10 -6.41
CA ASP A 243 -2.95 -1.00 -6.44
C ASP A 243 -4.24 -0.31 -5.95
N LEU A 244 -4.14 0.69 -5.08
CA LEU A 244 -5.29 1.48 -4.65
C LEU A 244 -5.86 2.35 -5.79
N ILE A 245 -4.97 3.04 -6.52
CA ILE A 245 -5.30 3.94 -7.64
C ILE A 245 -5.73 3.14 -8.86
N ASP A 246 -5.03 2.04 -9.15
CA ASP A 246 -5.27 1.19 -10.32
C ASP A 246 -6.68 0.56 -10.33
N ARG A 247 -7.37 0.59 -9.19
CA ARG A 247 -8.75 0.10 -9.02
C ARG A 247 -9.81 1.18 -9.12
N ILE A 248 -9.42 2.46 -9.27
CA ILE A 248 -10.33 3.58 -9.42
C ILE A 248 -10.61 3.75 -10.92
N PRO A 249 -11.87 3.83 -11.36
CA PRO A 249 -12.20 4.14 -12.75
C PRO A 249 -11.49 5.42 -13.21
N VAL A 250 -10.90 5.38 -14.41
CA VAL A 250 -10.12 6.49 -14.97
C VAL A 250 -10.91 7.79 -15.02
N ASP A 251 -12.20 7.75 -15.35
CA ASP A 251 -13.01 8.97 -15.43
C ASP A 251 -13.24 9.61 -14.06
N ALA A 252 -13.42 8.80 -13.00
CA ALA A 252 -13.51 9.31 -11.63
C ALA A 252 -12.18 9.93 -11.17
N LEU A 253 -11.05 9.33 -11.55
CA LEU A 253 -9.72 9.93 -11.32
C LEU A 253 -9.56 11.24 -12.10
N ALA A 254 -10.01 11.29 -13.36
CA ALA A 254 -9.89 12.47 -14.21
C ALA A 254 -10.72 13.64 -13.66
N GLU A 255 -11.92 13.37 -13.17
CA GLU A 255 -12.78 14.36 -12.51
C GLU A 255 -12.13 14.88 -11.21
N GLU A 256 -11.70 13.97 -10.33
CA GLU A 256 -11.08 14.33 -9.05
C GLU A 256 -9.79 15.15 -9.23
N LEU A 257 -8.98 14.79 -10.23
CA LEU A 257 -7.73 15.49 -10.53
C LEU A 257 -7.92 16.67 -11.47
N ALA A 258 -9.14 16.93 -11.94
CA ALA A 258 -9.47 17.94 -12.95
C ALA A 258 -8.56 17.89 -14.20
N ILE A 259 -8.16 16.68 -14.62
CA ILE A 259 -7.32 16.48 -15.80
C ILE A 259 -8.19 16.46 -17.03
N LYS A 260 -7.83 17.26 -18.03
CA LYS A 260 -8.56 17.39 -19.29
C LYS A 260 -7.65 17.09 -20.48
N LEU A 261 -8.23 16.54 -21.53
CA LEU A 261 -7.62 16.42 -22.84
C LEU A 261 -8.27 17.47 -23.73
N VAL A 262 -7.46 18.36 -24.31
CA VAL A 262 -7.92 19.40 -25.23
C VAL A 262 -7.14 19.31 -26.54
N GLN A 263 -7.75 19.75 -27.63
CA GLN A 263 -7.08 19.86 -28.92
C GLN A 263 -6.86 21.35 -29.21
N GLN A 264 -5.62 21.75 -29.45
CA GLN A 264 -5.22 23.12 -29.80
C GLN A 264 -4.26 23.06 -30.97
N ASP A 265 -4.50 23.88 -32.00
CA ASP A 265 -3.62 24.01 -33.18
C ASP A 265 -3.23 22.67 -33.84
N GLY A 266 -4.16 21.71 -33.87
CA GLY A 266 -3.94 20.37 -34.42
C GLY A 266 -3.14 19.42 -33.53
N GLN A 267 -2.70 19.87 -32.35
CA GLN A 267 -2.02 19.05 -31.34
C GLN A 267 -2.95 18.73 -30.18
N TRP A 268 -2.70 17.59 -29.53
CA TRP A 268 -3.35 17.24 -28.27
C TRP A 268 -2.57 17.82 -27.10
N GLU A 269 -3.27 18.35 -26.11
CA GLU A 269 -2.71 18.84 -24.86
C GLU A 269 -3.44 18.19 -23.67
N ILE A 270 -2.67 17.61 -22.76
CA ILE A 270 -3.16 17.09 -21.48
C ILE A 270 -2.97 18.17 -20.42
N VAL A 271 -4.07 18.81 -20.03
CA VAL A 271 -4.08 19.85 -19.01
C VAL A 271 -4.15 19.20 -17.64
N VAL A 272 -3.02 19.18 -16.95
CA VAL A 272 -2.90 18.76 -15.55
C VAL A 272 -2.85 20.01 -14.66
N PRO A 273 -3.65 20.14 -13.58
CA PRO A 273 -3.55 21.30 -12.69
C PRO A 273 -2.16 21.45 -12.06
N ARG A 274 -1.68 22.68 -11.91
CA ARG A 274 -0.32 23.00 -11.40
C ARG A 274 0.06 22.28 -10.11
N GLN A 275 -0.90 22.11 -9.20
CA GLN A 275 -0.69 21.40 -7.94
C GLN A 275 -0.36 19.90 -8.09
N TYR A 276 -0.58 19.33 -9.29
CA TYR A 276 -0.32 17.92 -9.63
C TYR A 276 0.72 17.77 -10.76
N GLN A 277 1.28 18.86 -11.31
CA GLN A 277 2.14 18.83 -12.51
C GLN A 277 3.53 18.20 -12.30
N GLY A 278 3.95 17.90 -11.06
CA GLY A 278 5.25 17.27 -10.79
C GLY A 278 6.43 17.93 -11.50
N ALA A 279 7.59 17.27 -11.54
CA ALA A 279 8.67 17.67 -12.45
C ALA A 279 8.49 17.09 -13.86
N ASP A 280 7.58 16.13 -14.00
CA ASP A 280 7.52 15.22 -15.13
C ASP A 280 6.16 15.28 -15.88
N LEU A 281 5.19 16.08 -15.42
CA LEU A 281 3.89 16.28 -16.08
C LEU A 281 3.69 17.73 -16.52
N PHE A 282 4.77 18.36 -17.00
CA PHE A 282 4.72 19.67 -17.64
C PHE A 282 4.76 19.52 -19.16
N ASP A 283 4.15 20.47 -19.88
CA ASP A 283 4.19 20.57 -21.35
C ASP A 283 3.82 19.26 -22.08
N LEU A 284 2.75 18.61 -21.59
CA LEU A 284 2.16 17.42 -22.19
C LEU A 284 1.31 17.81 -23.42
N LYS A 285 1.99 18.31 -24.45
CA LYS A 285 1.43 18.60 -25.76
C LYS A 285 2.15 17.82 -26.86
N GLY A 286 1.43 17.46 -27.93
CA GLY A 286 2.01 16.80 -29.10
C GLY A 286 1.01 15.92 -29.85
N THR A 287 1.56 15.07 -30.72
CA THR A 287 0.83 13.98 -31.39
C THR A 287 0.46 12.87 -30.40
N LYS A 288 -0.39 11.92 -30.79
CA LYS A 288 -0.72 10.78 -29.92
C LYS A 288 0.54 10.00 -29.53
N THR A 289 1.41 9.76 -30.51
CA THR A 289 2.66 9.01 -30.35
C THR A 289 3.62 9.73 -29.42
N GLU A 290 3.84 11.03 -29.62
CA GLU A 290 4.71 11.85 -28.77
C GLU A 290 4.22 11.89 -27.31
N LEU A 291 2.91 12.03 -27.11
CA LEU A 291 2.34 12.03 -25.76
C LEU A 291 2.49 10.66 -25.09
N ALA A 292 2.29 9.56 -25.83
CA ALA A 292 2.45 8.21 -25.30
C ALA A 292 3.91 7.95 -24.87
N GLU A 293 4.89 8.34 -25.70
CA GLU A 293 6.32 8.22 -25.40
C GLU A 293 6.71 9.06 -24.18
N LYS A 294 6.29 10.32 -24.12
CA LYS A 294 6.52 11.19 -22.94
C LYS A 294 5.99 10.55 -21.66
N LEU A 295 4.76 10.03 -21.67
CA LEU A 295 4.14 9.44 -20.47
C LEU A 295 4.79 8.11 -20.07
N GLU A 296 5.24 7.31 -21.04
CA GLU A 296 5.98 6.07 -20.79
C GLU A 296 7.37 6.36 -20.19
N ASP A 297 8.07 7.38 -20.68
CA ASP A 297 9.34 7.84 -20.11
C ASP A 297 9.19 8.30 -18.66
N VAL A 298 8.13 9.06 -18.37
CA VAL A 298 7.82 9.53 -17.02
C VAL A 298 7.54 8.35 -16.08
N TYR A 299 6.74 7.38 -16.52
CA TYR A 299 6.49 6.16 -15.75
C TYR A 299 7.78 5.37 -15.49
N ASN A 300 8.62 5.20 -16.51
CA ASN A 300 9.89 4.46 -16.40
C ASN A 300 10.88 5.15 -15.46
N LYS A 301 10.96 6.48 -15.46
CA LYS A 301 11.76 7.25 -14.48
C LYS A 301 11.28 7.01 -13.05
N ILE A 302 9.97 7.00 -12.81
CA ILE A 302 9.40 6.71 -11.50
C ILE A 302 9.67 5.26 -11.08
N ALA A 303 9.48 4.30 -11.98
CA ALA A 303 9.72 2.89 -11.71
C ALA A 303 11.20 2.57 -11.45
N ALA A 304 12.12 3.32 -12.06
CA ALA A 304 13.55 3.19 -11.83
C ALA A 304 14.03 3.88 -10.55
N ASN A 305 13.30 4.89 -10.05
CA ASN A 305 13.67 5.63 -8.84
C ASN A 305 13.08 4.99 -7.57
N PRO A 306 13.90 4.36 -6.71
CA PRO A 306 13.39 3.67 -5.52
C PRO A 306 12.88 4.58 -4.42
N TYR A 307 13.15 5.88 -4.52
CA TYR A 307 12.71 6.90 -3.55
C TYR A 307 11.49 7.68 -4.03
N ALA A 308 11.01 7.46 -5.27
CA ALA A 308 9.90 8.23 -5.84
C ALA A 308 8.63 8.15 -4.96
N ILE A 309 8.30 6.97 -4.48
CA ILE A 309 7.18 6.68 -3.55
C ILE A 309 7.27 7.35 -2.17
N GLU A 310 8.44 7.85 -1.80
CA GLU A 310 8.63 8.57 -0.53
C GLU A 310 8.39 10.07 -0.69
N LEU A 311 8.33 10.56 -1.93
CA LEU A 311 8.00 11.94 -2.23
C LEU A 311 6.59 12.27 -1.74
N PRO A 312 6.38 13.45 -1.12
CA PRO A 312 5.05 13.97 -0.85
C PRO A 312 4.24 13.99 -2.15
N ASN A 313 2.97 13.59 -2.07
CA ASN A 313 2.02 13.57 -3.20
C ASN A 313 2.33 12.54 -4.29
N PHE A 314 3.20 11.55 -4.04
CA PHE A 314 3.46 10.48 -5.02
C PHE A 314 2.19 9.89 -5.63
N LEU A 315 1.19 9.58 -4.80
CA LEU A 315 -0.07 9.00 -5.25
C LEU A 315 -0.81 9.92 -6.23
N PHE A 316 -0.77 11.24 -6.02
CA PHE A 316 -1.35 12.20 -6.98
C PHE A 316 -0.59 12.20 -8.30
N TYR A 317 0.74 12.24 -8.27
CA TYR A 317 1.55 12.20 -9.49
C TYR A 317 1.32 10.91 -10.27
N TYR A 318 1.29 9.78 -9.59
CA TYR A 318 1.00 8.50 -10.21
C TYR A 318 -0.40 8.46 -10.82
N ALA A 319 -1.43 8.91 -10.08
CA ALA A 319 -2.79 8.96 -10.58
C ALA A 319 -2.92 9.89 -11.81
N ALA A 320 -2.20 11.02 -11.82
CA ALA A 320 -2.18 11.92 -12.95
C ALA A 320 -1.54 11.30 -14.20
N ILE A 321 -0.45 10.53 -14.06
CA ILE A 321 0.14 9.75 -15.16
C ILE A 321 -0.86 8.74 -15.70
N GLN A 322 -1.53 7.99 -14.82
CA GLN A 322 -2.51 6.97 -15.23
C GLN A 322 -3.68 7.57 -16.01
N VAL A 323 -4.26 8.67 -15.53
CA VAL A 323 -5.32 9.38 -16.25
C VAL A 323 -4.83 9.89 -17.60
N SER A 324 -3.66 10.54 -17.62
CA SER A 324 -3.07 11.10 -18.83
C SER A 324 -2.87 10.02 -19.89
N ARG A 325 -2.30 8.87 -19.49
CA ARG A 325 -2.08 7.72 -20.37
C ARG A 325 -3.39 7.20 -20.93
N ALA A 326 -4.38 6.96 -20.06
CA ALA A 326 -5.67 6.45 -20.51
C ALA A 326 -6.40 7.42 -21.46
N LYS A 327 -6.28 8.74 -21.25
CA LYS A 327 -6.83 9.74 -22.19
C LYS A 327 -6.12 9.70 -23.55
N VAL A 328 -4.79 9.58 -23.59
CA VAL A 328 -4.02 9.42 -24.84
C VAL A 328 -4.38 8.12 -25.55
N ASP A 329 -4.46 7.01 -24.83
CA ASP A 329 -4.80 5.71 -25.38
C ASP A 329 -6.19 5.70 -26.03
N SER A 330 -7.13 6.49 -25.47
CA SER A 330 -8.49 6.66 -26.00
C SER A 330 -8.59 7.44 -27.31
N LEU A 331 -7.54 8.16 -27.71
CA LEU A 331 -7.50 8.87 -29.00
C LEU A 331 -7.52 7.86 -30.15
N LYS A 332 -8.24 8.18 -31.24
CA LYS A 332 -8.17 7.37 -32.47
C LYS A 332 -6.72 7.33 -32.98
N GLN A 333 -6.30 6.21 -33.57
CA GLN A 333 -5.02 6.16 -34.28
C GLN A 333 -5.01 7.26 -35.35
N GLU A 334 -3.88 7.93 -35.50
CA GLU A 334 -3.67 8.89 -36.57
C GLU A 334 -3.90 8.16 -37.89
N SER A 335 -4.90 8.59 -38.65
CA SER A 335 -5.11 8.10 -40.00
C SER A 335 -3.81 8.38 -40.75
N GLN A 336 -3.12 7.33 -41.21
CA GLN A 336 -2.16 7.52 -42.29
C GLN A 336 -2.97 8.09 -43.46
N THR A 337 -2.87 9.40 -43.69
CA THR A 337 -3.18 9.99 -44.98
C THR A 337 -2.21 9.41 -45.99
N VAL A 338 -2.52 8.21 -46.47
CA VAL A 338 -2.09 7.79 -47.80
C VAL A 338 -2.94 8.62 -48.75
N GLU A 339 -2.29 9.48 -49.52
CA GLU A 339 -2.91 10.12 -50.68
C GLU A 339 -3.42 9.02 -51.62
N GLU A 340 -4.70 8.67 -51.50
CA GLU A 340 -5.39 7.99 -52.60
C GLU A 340 -5.73 9.05 -53.64
N THR A 341 -4.76 9.31 -54.51
CA THR A 341 -5.00 9.80 -55.86
C THR A 341 -5.97 8.83 -56.52
N ARG A 342 -7.21 9.29 -56.73
CA ARG A 342 -8.19 8.61 -57.57
C ARG A 342 -7.61 8.49 -58.98
N GLU A 343 -7.37 7.27 -59.43
CA GLU A 343 -7.58 6.89 -60.82
C GLU A 343 -8.64 5.79 -60.87
N GLU A 344 -9.74 6.10 -61.54
CA GLU A 344 -10.79 5.16 -61.94
C GLU A 344 -10.28 4.20 -63.01
N VAL A 345 -11.13 3.19 -63.31
CA VAL A 345 -11.11 2.22 -64.43
C VAL A 345 -10.50 0.88 -63.99
N SER A 346 -11.16 -0.29 -64.02
CA SER A 346 -12.32 -0.78 -64.77
C SER A 346 -12.83 -2.08 -64.15
N GLN A 347 -14.12 -2.39 -64.30
CA GLN A 347 -14.78 -3.63 -63.86
C GLN A 347 -14.32 -4.85 -64.69
N ASP A 348 -14.24 -6.03 -64.05
CA ASP A 348 -14.91 -7.22 -64.60
C ASP A 348 -15.20 -8.26 -63.48
N PRO A 349 -16.39 -8.90 -63.46
CA PRO A 349 -16.78 -9.88 -62.45
C PRO A 349 -16.80 -11.31 -63.03
N ASP A 350 -15.93 -12.20 -62.57
CA ASP A 350 -16.24 -13.64 -62.51
C ASP A 350 -15.03 -14.44 -61.98
N ALA A 351 -15.31 -15.34 -61.04
CA ALA A 351 -14.73 -16.68 -60.88
C ALA A 351 -14.73 -17.09 -59.41
N SER A 352 -15.82 -17.77 -59.07
CA SER A 352 -16.04 -18.55 -57.87
C SER A 352 -15.10 -19.78 -57.77
N VAL A 353 -14.77 -20.16 -56.53
CA VAL A 353 -14.62 -21.57 -56.04
C VAL A 353 -13.30 -22.26 -56.49
N ASP A 354 -12.45 -22.87 -55.66
CA ASP A 354 -12.75 -23.84 -54.61
C ASP A 354 -11.55 -24.19 -53.67
N ASN A 355 -11.92 -24.56 -52.44
CA ASN A 355 -11.37 -25.60 -51.54
C ASN A 355 -9.86 -25.83 -51.31
N THR A 356 -9.44 -25.84 -50.04
CA THR A 356 -9.29 -27.09 -49.24
C THR A 356 -8.79 -26.83 -47.80
N ASP A 357 -9.46 -27.51 -46.85
CA ASP A 357 -8.97 -28.15 -45.60
C ASP A 357 -7.81 -27.51 -44.82
N THR A 358 -7.92 -27.30 -43.50
CA THR A 358 -7.80 -28.41 -42.54
C THR A 358 -8.44 -28.07 -41.17
N LEU A 359 -9.41 -28.89 -40.79
CA LEU A 359 -9.88 -29.17 -39.42
C LEU A 359 -9.05 -30.34 -38.85
N LEU A 360 -8.60 -30.28 -37.59
CA LEU A 360 -8.42 -31.42 -36.64
C LEU A 360 -7.72 -30.90 -35.34
N LYS A 361 -8.45 -30.84 -34.21
CA LYS A 361 -8.42 -31.80 -33.06
C LYS A 361 -6.99 -32.04 -32.51
N SER A 362 -6.65 -31.74 -31.27
CA SER A 362 -7.04 -32.37 -29.98
C SER A 362 -5.93 -31.97 -28.98
N GLN A 363 -6.10 -31.82 -27.67
CA GLN A 363 -6.27 -32.90 -26.68
C GLN A 363 -6.55 -32.29 -25.28
N GLU A 364 -7.31 -33.04 -24.49
CA GLU A 364 -7.61 -32.84 -23.07
C GLU A 364 -6.40 -33.18 -22.17
N GLU A 365 -6.19 -32.34 -21.14
CA GLU A 365 -5.80 -32.61 -19.72
C GLU A 365 -4.52 -33.41 -19.36
N PRO A 366 -3.79 -33.06 -18.25
CA PRO A 366 -4.38 -32.92 -16.92
C PRO A 366 -3.90 -31.76 -16.03
N GLY A 367 -4.72 -31.52 -15.01
CA GLY A 367 -4.59 -30.55 -13.94
C GLY A 367 -3.18 -30.25 -13.44
N VAL A 368 -2.87 -28.96 -13.44
CA VAL A 368 -2.06 -28.36 -12.38
C VAL A 368 -2.93 -27.32 -11.70
N ASN A 369 -3.49 -27.72 -10.56
CA ASN A 369 -3.97 -26.79 -9.53
C ASN A 369 -2.78 -25.94 -9.09
N ILE A 370 -2.51 -24.82 -9.77
CA ILE A 370 -1.60 -23.82 -9.22
C ILE A 370 -2.41 -22.97 -8.25
N ILE A 371 -2.50 -23.47 -7.02
CA ILE A 371 -2.72 -22.65 -5.84
C ILE A 371 -1.48 -21.74 -5.73
N VAL A 372 -1.48 -20.57 -6.41
CA VAL A 372 -0.45 -19.55 -6.15
C VAL A 372 -0.81 -18.83 -4.86
N ASN A 373 -0.50 -19.49 -3.76
CA ASN A 373 -0.41 -18.89 -2.45
C ASN A 373 0.90 -18.09 -2.40
N LYS A 374 0.84 -16.77 -2.60
CA LYS A 374 1.95 -15.85 -2.30
C LYS A 374 1.39 -14.62 -1.59
N SER A 375 1.33 -14.69 -0.26
CA SER A 375 1.22 -13.53 0.61
C SER A 375 2.30 -12.51 0.21
N LYS A 376 1.89 -11.42 -0.44
CA LYS A 376 2.77 -10.31 -0.85
C LYS A 376 3.12 -9.49 0.40
N PHE A 377 4.35 -9.63 0.88
CA PHE A 377 4.92 -8.76 1.92
C PHE A 377 5.61 -7.57 1.27
N ILE A 378 5.50 -6.39 1.88
CA ILE A 378 6.16 -5.17 1.41
C ILE A 378 6.94 -4.57 2.56
N PHE A 379 8.20 -4.29 2.28
CA PHE A 379 9.20 -3.88 3.24
C PHE A 379 9.33 -2.36 3.28
N PHE A 380 9.56 -1.85 4.49
CA PHE A 380 9.98 -0.48 4.74
C PHE A 380 11.07 -0.47 5.78
N THR A 381 12.13 0.28 5.52
CA THR A 381 13.19 0.56 6.50
C THR A 381 13.17 2.02 6.93
N ALA A 382 13.66 2.18 8.15
CA ALA A 382 13.97 3.42 8.83
C ALA A 382 15.33 3.93 8.37
N ASP A 383 15.41 5.24 8.08
CA ASP A 383 16.67 5.92 7.80
C ASP A 383 17.62 5.80 8.98
N SER A 384 18.75 5.15 8.74
CA SER A 384 20.08 5.63 9.12
C SER A 384 21.05 4.49 8.89
N TYR A 385 21.97 4.60 7.93
CA TYR A 385 23.37 4.28 8.19
C TYR A 385 24.24 5.00 7.15
N LYS A 386 24.59 6.24 7.49
CA LYS A 386 25.90 6.86 7.21
C LYS A 386 26.28 7.38 5.80
N LYS A 387 25.40 7.38 4.81
CA LYS A 387 25.60 8.14 3.54
C LYS A 387 24.28 8.84 3.17
N ILE A 388 23.90 10.05 3.57
CA ILE A 388 24.64 11.29 3.82
C ILE A 388 25.69 11.55 2.72
N SER A 389 25.19 12.26 1.72
CA SER A 389 25.64 13.62 1.42
C SER A 389 26.86 13.84 0.56
N GLU A 390 27.62 12.82 0.18
CA GLU A 390 28.71 13.04 -0.80
C GLU A 390 28.22 12.90 -2.25
N SER A 391 27.31 11.98 -2.54
CA SER A 391 26.90 11.73 -3.94
C SER A 391 25.85 12.71 -4.48
N ALA A 392 24.95 13.23 -3.64
CA ALA A 392 23.91 14.17 -4.09
C ALA A 392 24.44 15.59 -4.37
N LYS A 393 25.62 15.97 -3.86
CA LYS A 393 26.31 17.22 -4.24
C LYS A 393 27.01 17.13 -5.61
N ASN A 394 27.28 15.93 -6.12
CA ASN A 394 28.02 15.72 -7.37
C ASN A 394 27.14 15.53 -8.62
N ILE A 395 25.81 15.42 -8.48
CA ILE A 395 24.91 15.25 -9.64
C ILE A 395 24.36 16.61 -10.14
N GLY A 396 24.52 17.68 -9.36
CA GLY A 396 24.15 19.04 -9.76
C GLY A 396 25.25 19.87 -10.42
N SER A 397 26.49 19.37 -10.56
CA SER A 397 27.64 20.18 -11.05
C SER A 397 28.40 19.62 -12.25
N VAL A 398 27.93 18.54 -12.89
CA VAL A 398 28.60 17.96 -14.07
C VAL A 398 27.62 17.86 -15.25
N ALA A 399 27.01 18.99 -15.60
CA ALA A 399 26.34 19.18 -16.88
C ALA A 399 26.25 20.68 -17.22
N ASN A 400 27.42 21.34 -17.29
CA ASN A 400 27.71 22.39 -18.27
C ASN A 400 29.04 23.06 -17.92
N LYS A 401 30.11 22.60 -18.58
CA LYS A 401 31.10 23.43 -19.29
C LYS A 401 32.35 22.59 -19.58
N VAL A 402 32.33 21.93 -20.71
CA VAL A 402 33.54 21.82 -21.53
C VAL A 402 33.17 22.37 -22.90
N ALA A 403 33.76 23.50 -23.25
CA ALA A 403 34.11 23.81 -24.63
C ALA A 403 35.64 24.03 -24.64
N PRO A 404 36.37 23.48 -25.62
CA PRO A 404 37.82 23.52 -25.67
C PRO A 404 38.35 24.86 -26.20
N ALA A 405 39.64 25.04 -26.00
CA ALA A 405 40.44 26.21 -26.36
C ALA A 405 40.49 26.51 -27.88
N THR A 406 40.55 27.81 -28.19
CA THR A 406 41.65 28.44 -28.96
C THR A 406 41.86 29.85 -28.43
#